data_AF-A0A925D2M5-F1
#
_entry.id   AF-A0A925D2M5-F1
#
_cell.length_a   1.000
_cell.length_b   1.000
_cell.length_c   1.000
_cell.angle_alpha   90.00
_cell.angle_beta   90.00
_cell.angle_gamma   90.00
#
_symmetry.space_group_name_H-M   'P 1'
#
loop_
_entity.id
_entity.type
_entity.pdbx_description
1 polymer ?
#
loop_
_entity_poly.entity_id
_entity_poly.type
_entity_poly.pdbx_seq_one_letter_code
_entity_poly.pdbx_strand_id
1 'polypeptide(L)'
;SSKVQKTDVRVIAATNKDLFQLVQQGKFREDLYYRVSTVPIRVPSLRDRQEDIPLLFLRFAVDFAERYKAAPILLHDEAKNLLINYPWPGNVRELKNIAEQISVLSIDKNVSSEQLRRFLPETNPNRLPVLANQPASIANGHEFANEREILYKLFFDMKKDVTELKKMFVEIIQNPSAVSQDPSFFNELNQFKTQETFQPAIRQPVMTGGQPVVLPHDEIHHHEEVEESLNIMDVERELIIKALKKHKGKRKDAAADLGISERTLYRKLKEYDIKE
;
A
#
# COMPACT_ATOMS: atom_id res chain seq x y z
N SER A 1 13.66 -17.59 -45.43
CA SER A 1 14.61 -16.66 -46.06
C SER A 1 14.33 -15.25 -45.55
N SER A 2 15.21 -14.68 -44.73
CA SER A 2 15.08 -13.28 -44.28
C SER A 2 15.88 -12.38 -45.22
N LYS A 3 15.19 -11.58 -46.03
CA LYS A 3 15.81 -10.57 -46.91
C LYS A 3 15.93 -9.26 -46.13
N VAL A 4 17.14 -8.72 -46.01
CA VAL A 4 17.38 -7.45 -45.33
C VAL A 4 16.78 -6.31 -46.17
N GLN A 5 15.91 -5.50 -45.58
CA GLN A 5 15.37 -4.27 -46.18
C GLN A 5 15.90 -3.05 -45.43
N LYS A 6 16.25 -2.00 -46.17
CA LYS A 6 16.71 -0.72 -45.60
C LYS A 6 15.53 0.24 -45.54
N THR A 7 15.36 0.90 -44.40
CA THR A 7 14.30 1.90 -44.16
C THR A 7 14.90 3.11 -43.48
N ASP A 8 14.45 4.30 -43.87
CA ASP A 8 14.77 5.56 -43.19
C ASP A 8 13.74 5.82 -42.08
N VAL A 9 14.21 6.01 -40.85
CA VAL A 9 13.37 6.15 -39.66
C VAL A 9 13.87 7.24 -38.73
N ARG A 10 12.94 8.06 -38.22
CA ARG A 10 13.19 8.99 -37.12
C ARG A 10 12.73 8.34 -35.81
N VAL A 11 13.66 8.11 -34.90
CA VAL A 11 13.37 7.49 -33.60
C VAL A 11 13.14 8.58 -32.55
N ILE A 12 12.01 8.51 -31.84
CA ILE A 12 11.71 9.34 -30.66
C ILE A 12 11.44 8.38 -29.49
N ALA A 13 12.14 8.59 -28.38
CA ALA A 13 12.00 7.78 -27.18
C ALA A 13 11.68 8.65 -25.97
N ALA A 14 10.94 8.10 -25.00
CA ALA A 14 10.61 8.75 -23.74
C ALA A 14 10.71 7.74 -22.60
N THR A 15 11.16 8.21 -21.43
CA THR A 15 11.36 7.38 -20.23
C THR A 15 11.06 8.19 -18.98
N ASN A 16 10.51 7.54 -17.97
CA ASN A 16 10.33 8.10 -16.62
C ASN A 16 11.47 7.72 -15.67
N LYS A 17 12.45 6.94 -16.14
CA LYS A 17 13.63 6.52 -15.39
C LYS A 17 14.88 7.19 -15.93
N ASP A 18 15.83 7.45 -15.05
CA ASP A 18 17.15 7.94 -15.43
C ASP A 18 17.94 6.84 -16.15
N LEU A 19 18.14 7.00 -17.46
CA LEU A 19 18.87 6.02 -18.28
C LEU A 19 20.33 5.94 -17.89
N PHE A 20 20.94 7.04 -17.46
CA PHE A 20 22.36 7.05 -17.11
C PHE A 20 22.62 6.18 -15.87
N GLN A 21 21.74 6.25 -14.86
CA GLN A 21 21.78 5.35 -13.71
C GLN A 21 21.57 3.88 -14.10
N LEU A 22 20.69 3.60 -15.07
CA LEU A 22 20.45 2.23 -15.53
C LEU A 22 21.65 1.65 -16.30
N VAL A 23 22.40 2.49 -17.02
CA VAL A 23 23.67 2.09 -17.67
C VAL A 23 24.69 1.70 -16.60
N GLN A 24 24.87 2.52 -15.56
CA GLN A 24 25.79 2.22 -14.45
C GLN A 24 25.42 0.92 -13.70
N GLN A 25 24.13 0.63 -13.57
CA GLN A 25 23.63 -0.61 -12.97
C GLN A 25 23.71 -1.83 -13.90
N GLY A 26 24.21 -1.68 -15.14
CA GLY A 26 24.28 -2.76 -16.13
C GLY A 26 22.91 -3.21 -16.67
N LYS A 27 21.83 -2.51 -16.34
CA LYS A 27 20.45 -2.82 -16.79
C LYS A 27 20.13 -2.23 -18.15
N PHE A 28 20.95 -1.31 -18.64
CA PHE A 28 20.78 -0.67 -19.94
C PHE A 28 22.09 -0.65 -20.72
N ARG A 29 21.99 -0.85 -22.03
CA ARG A 29 23.15 -0.95 -22.93
C ARG A 29 23.72 0.44 -23.19
N GLU A 30 25.02 0.59 -22.95
CA GLU A 30 25.71 1.88 -23.07
C GLU A 30 25.72 2.43 -24.50
N ASP A 31 25.98 1.58 -25.50
CA ASP A 31 25.96 1.95 -26.92
C ASP A 31 24.58 2.47 -27.37
N LEU A 32 23.49 1.93 -26.81
CA LEU A 32 22.13 2.37 -27.12
C LEU A 32 21.84 3.72 -26.47
N TYR A 33 22.35 3.96 -25.25
CA TYR A 33 22.21 5.23 -24.55
C TYR A 33 22.76 6.38 -25.37
N TYR A 34 24.00 6.26 -25.87
CA TYR A 34 24.62 7.32 -26.67
C TYR A 34 23.95 7.54 -28.03
N ARG A 35 23.28 6.54 -28.59
CA ARG A 35 22.52 6.69 -29.86
C ARG A 35 21.16 7.36 -29.65
N VAL A 36 20.44 6.96 -28.59
CA VAL A 36 19.09 7.48 -28.31
C VAL A 36 19.16 8.87 -27.66
N SER A 37 20.14 9.13 -26.80
CA SER A 37 20.26 10.36 -26.03
C SER A 37 21.06 11.45 -26.75
N THR A 38 20.86 11.63 -28.05
CA THR A 38 21.58 12.67 -28.83
C THR A 38 21.12 14.09 -28.46
N VAL A 39 19.81 14.29 -28.32
CA VAL A 39 19.20 15.58 -27.92
C VAL A 39 18.20 15.31 -26.79
N PRO A 40 18.62 15.35 -25.51
CA PRO A 40 17.73 15.10 -24.39
C PRO A 40 16.80 16.29 -24.17
N ILE A 41 15.49 16.02 -24.07
CA ILE A 41 14.48 17.01 -23.69
C ILE A 41 13.91 16.61 -22.32
N ARG A 42 14.17 17.44 -21.31
CA ARG A 42 13.63 17.22 -19.95
C ARG A 42 12.24 17.84 -19.84
N VAL A 43 11.23 17.01 -19.59
CA VAL A 43 9.87 17.47 -19.31
C VAL A 43 9.75 17.77 -17.80
N PRO A 44 9.47 19.02 -17.39
CA PRO A 44 9.33 19.37 -15.98
C PRO A 44 8.07 18.75 -15.36
N SER A 45 8.10 18.48 -14.06
CA SER A 45 6.91 18.09 -13.30
C SER A 45 5.91 19.23 -13.27
N LEU A 46 4.63 18.91 -13.04
CA LEU A 46 3.58 19.93 -13.01
C LEU A 46 3.80 20.97 -11.90
N ARG A 47 4.33 20.54 -10.74
CA ARG A 47 4.71 21.41 -9.62
C ARG A 47 5.84 22.39 -9.92
N ASP A 48 6.65 22.15 -10.96
CA ASP A 48 7.74 23.05 -11.35
C ASP A 48 7.23 24.17 -12.29
N ARG A 49 5.98 24.05 -12.77
CA ARG A 49 5.30 24.98 -13.69
C ARG A 49 3.88 25.28 -13.20
N GLN A 50 3.79 25.82 -11.99
CA GLN A 50 2.52 25.99 -11.30
C GLN A 50 1.59 26.99 -12.01
N GLU A 51 2.18 27.97 -12.71
CA GLU A 51 1.48 28.97 -13.50
C GLU A 51 0.62 28.36 -14.63
N ASP A 52 1.03 27.20 -15.16
CA ASP A 52 0.31 26.50 -16.22
C ASP A 52 -0.91 25.73 -15.69
N ILE A 53 -0.97 25.42 -14.38
CA ILE A 53 -1.96 24.51 -13.80
C ILE A 53 -3.40 25.01 -14.05
N PRO A 54 -3.77 26.27 -13.75
CA PRO A 54 -5.13 26.74 -13.97
C PRO A 54 -5.51 26.73 -15.47
N LEU A 55 -4.57 27.04 -16.36
CA LEU A 55 -4.81 27.08 -17.80
C LEU A 55 -4.98 25.67 -18.38
N LEU A 56 -4.14 24.73 -17.95
CA LEU A 56 -4.26 23.32 -18.31
C LEU A 56 -5.58 22.73 -17.83
N PHE A 57 -5.97 23.04 -16.58
CA PHE A 57 -7.26 22.61 -16.04
C PHE A 57 -8.41 23.14 -16.89
N LEU A 58 -8.42 24.44 -17.20
CA LEU A 58 -9.46 25.06 -18.02
C LEU A 58 -9.53 24.41 -19.40
N ARG A 59 -8.39 24.12 -20.02
CA ARG A 59 -8.34 23.43 -21.30
C ARG A 59 -9.00 22.04 -21.21
N PHE A 60 -8.69 21.25 -20.19
CA PHE A 60 -9.32 19.95 -19.99
C PHE A 60 -10.81 20.07 -19.72
N ALA A 61 -11.24 21.01 -18.89
CA ALA A 61 -12.65 21.25 -18.59
C ALA A 61 -13.45 21.58 -19.85
N VAL A 62 -12.90 22.40 -20.76
CA VAL A 62 -13.52 22.69 -22.07
C VAL A 62 -13.57 21.44 -22.95
N ASP A 63 -12.46 20.69 -23.06
CA ASP A 63 -12.41 19.47 -23.86
C ASP A 63 -13.43 18.41 -23.38
N PHE A 64 -13.67 18.32 -22.07
CA PHE A 64 -14.68 17.40 -21.51
C PHE A 64 -16.10 17.93 -21.64
N ALA A 65 -16.31 19.24 -21.45
CA ALA A 65 -17.60 19.87 -21.69
C ALA A 65 -18.10 19.62 -23.13
N GLU A 66 -17.22 19.75 -24.12
CA GLU A 66 -17.55 19.41 -25.51
C GLU A 66 -17.87 17.93 -25.71
N ARG A 67 -17.04 17.02 -25.15
CA ARG A 67 -17.25 15.56 -25.28
C ARG A 67 -18.57 15.10 -24.65
N TYR A 68 -18.92 15.62 -23.48
CA TYR A 68 -20.12 15.23 -22.75
C TYR A 68 -21.34 16.12 -23.05
N LYS A 69 -21.20 17.10 -23.97
CA LYS A 69 -22.23 18.10 -24.27
C LYS A 69 -22.74 18.82 -23.01
N ALA A 70 -21.82 19.08 -22.09
CA ALA A 70 -22.09 19.79 -20.84
C ALA A 70 -21.60 21.25 -20.94
N ALA A 71 -22.05 22.09 -20.03
CA ALA A 71 -21.49 23.43 -19.89
C ALA A 71 -20.07 23.36 -19.29
N PRO A 72 -19.13 24.20 -19.74
CA PRO A 72 -17.77 24.24 -19.20
C PRO A 72 -17.77 24.68 -17.74
N ILE A 73 -16.87 24.10 -16.96
CA ILE A 73 -16.67 24.46 -15.56
C ILE A 73 -15.83 25.72 -15.45
N LEU A 74 -16.25 26.61 -14.56
CA LEU A 74 -15.48 27.78 -14.14
C LEU A 74 -15.01 27.57 -12.70
N LEU A 75 -13.77 27.96 -12.44
CA LEU A 75 -13.17 27.91 -11.11
C LEU A 75 -13.18 29.30 -10.48
N HIS A 76 -13.60 29.37 -9.22
CA HIS A 76 -13.34 30.54 -8.39
C HIS A 76 -11.83 30.70 -8.13
N ASP A 77 -11.40 31.92 -7.82
CA ASP A 77 -9.98 32.22 -7.60
C ASP A 77 -9.40 31.43 -6.41
N GLU A 78 -10.19 31.18 -5.37
CA GLU A 78 -9.79 30.28 -4.27
C GLU A 78 -9.52 28.85 -4.72
N ALA A 79 -10.33 28.33 -5.64
CA ALA A 79 -10.16 26.99 -6.18
C ALA A 79 -8.91 26.92 -7.08
N LYS A 80 -8.61 27.99 -7.84
CA LYS A 80 -7.36 28.09 -8.61
C LYS A 80 -6.13 28.04 -7.70
N ASN A 81 -6.15 28.83 -6.62
CA ASN A 81 -5.06 28.83 -5.64
C ASN A 81 -4.88 27.46 -4.99
N LEU A 82 -5.97 26.73 -4.77
CA LEU A 82 -5.90 25.37 -4.25
C LEU A 82 -5.22 24.42 -5.24
N LEU A 83 -5.58 24.47 -6.53
CA LEU A 83 -4.93 23.67 -7.57
C LEU A 83 -3.42 23.98 -7.68
N ILE A 84 -3.04 25.25 -7.57
CA ILE A 84 -1.63 25.70 -7.63
C ILE A 84 -0.80 25.10 -6.49
N ASN A 85 -1.35 25.13 -5.27
CA ASN A 85 -0.64 24.67 -4.07
C ASN A 85 -0.63 23.14 -3.90
N TYR A 86 -1.41 22.41 -4.69
CA TYR A 86 -1.46 20.96 -4.64
C TYR A 86 -0.19 20.33 -5.25
N PRO A 87 0.42 19.29 -4.64
CA PRO A 87 1.70 18.74 -5.09
C PRO A 87 1.67 17.94 -6.39
N TRP A 88 0.49 17.50 -6.85
CA TRP A 88 0.27 16.73 -8.08
C TRP A 88 1.20 15.51 -8.26
N PRO A 89 1.17 14.50 -7.36
CA PRO A 89 1.98 13.29 -7.50
C PRO A 89 1.78 12.57 -8.85
N GLY A 90 0.58 12.62 -9.43
CA GLY A 90 0.28 12.06 -10.76
C GLY A 90 0.50 13.03 -11.93
N ASN A 91 1.04 14.22 -11.68
CA ASN A 91 1.23 15.30 -12.66
C ASN A 91 -0.04 15.56 -13.49
N VAL A 92 0.13 15.84 -14.80
CA VAL A 92 -0.96 16.20 -15.73
C VAL A 92 -2.04 15.11 -15.83
N ARG A 93 -1.71 13.83 -15.57
CA ARG A 93 -2.71 12.76 -15.60
C ARG A 93 -3.72 12.91 -14.46
N GLU A 94 -3.22 13.19 -13.26
CA GLU A 94 -4.07 13.45 -12.10
C GLU A 94 -4.90 14.71 -12.31
N LEU A 95 -4.28 15.81 -12.75
CA LEU A 95 -5.01 17.05 -13.08
C LEU A 95 -6.14 16.82 -14.08
N LYS A 96 -5.87 16.06 -15.15
CA LYS A 96 -6.87 15.70 -16.16
C LYS A 96 -8.01 14.87 -15.57
N ASN A 97 -7.69 13.84 -14.77
CA ASN A 97 -8.69 12.99 -14.16
C ASN A 97 -9.59 13.79 -13.20
N ILE A 98 -9.01 14.70 -12.42
CA ILE A 98 -9.76 15.60 -11.54
C ILE A 98 -10.67 16.53 -12.36
N ALA A 99 -10.16 17.13 -13.44
CA ALA A 99 -10.97 17.96 -14.34
C ALA A 99 -12.14 17.17 -14.96
N GLU A 100 -11.91 15.91 -15.36
CA GLU A 100 -12.93 15.00 -15.88
C GLU A 100 -14.00 14.69 -14.82
N GLN A 101 -13.57 14.29 -13.61
CA GLN A 101 -14.45 13.97 -12.50
C GLN A 101 -15.34 15.15 -12.14
N ILE A 102 -14.76 16.35 -12.02
CA ILE A 102 -15.53 17.56 -11.75
C ILE A 102 -16.50 17.82 -12.91
N SER A 103 -16.07 17.66 -14.18
CA SER A 103 -16.96 17.87 -15.35
C SER A 103 -18.18 16.97 -15.35
N VAL A 104 -18.04 15.75 -14.88
CA VAL A 104 -19.11 14.75 -14.90
C VAL A 104 -19.97 14.81 -13.62
N LEU A 105 -19.36 15.02 -12.46
CA LEU A 105 -20.02 14.91 -11.15
C LEU A 105 -20.51 16.24 -10.59
N SER A 106 -19.99 17.38 -11.07
CA SER A 106 -20.42 18.69 -10.59
C SER A 106 -21.83 19.04 -11.06
N ILE A 107 -22.71 19.27 -10.07
CA ILE A 107 -24.05 19.80 -10.27
C ILE A 107 -23.92 21.27 -10.70
N ASP A 108 -23.14 22.04 -9.95
CA ASP A 108 -22.86 23.46 -10.21
C ASP A 108 -21.68 23.65 -11.15
N LYS A 109 -21.77 24.63 -12.04
CA LYS A 109 -20.70 24.94 -13.01
C LYS A 109 -19.68 25.94 -12.50
N ASN A 110 -19.97 26.60 -11.38
CA ASN A 110 -19.02 27.44 -10.66
C ASN A 110 -18.51 26.67 -9.44
N VAL A 111 -17.31 26.11 -9.55
CA VAL A 111 -16.76 25.23 -8.51
C VAL A 111 -16.00 26.05 -7.46
N SER A 112 -16.35 25.85 -6.20
CA SER A 112 -15.68 26.46 -5.04
C SER A 112 -14.49 25.63 -4.57
N SER A 113 -13.65 26.23 -3.73
CA SER A 113 -12.49 25.56 -3.12
C SER A 113 -12.91 24.33 -2.29
N GLU A 114 -14.02 24.41 -1.56
CA GLU A 114 -14.56 23.30 -0.76
C GLU A 114 -15.06 22.14 -1.60
N GLN A 115 -15.77 22.43 -2.70
CA GLN A 115 -16.22 21.40 -3.63
C GLN A 115 -15.03 20.70 -4.28
N LEU A 116 -14.01 21.47 -4.69
CA LEU A 116 -12.79 20.94 -5.28
C LEU A 116 -12.02 20.02 -4.32
N ARG A 117 -11.95 20.35 -3.02
CA ARG A 117 -11.30 19.51 -1.99
C ARG A 117 -11.89 18.10 -1.93
N ARG A 118 -13.20 17.95 -2.17
CA ARG A 118 -13.87 16.63 -2.14
C ARG A 118 -13.39 15.69 -3.25
N PHE A 119 -12.91 16.25 -4.35
CA PHE A 119 -12.40 15.47 -5.49
C PHE A 119 -10.89 15.21 -5.37
N LEU A 120 -10.16 16.06 -4.66
CA LEU A 120 -8.73 15.88 -4.45
C LEU A 120 -8.49 14.81 -3.39
N PRO A 121 -7.58 13.85 -3.62
CA PRO A 121 -7.26 12.86 -2.60
C PRO A 121 -6.59 13.55 -1.40
N GLU A 122 -6.98 13.12 -0.20
CA GLU A 122 -6.42 13.56 1.08
C GLU A 122 -4.91 13.29 1.11
N THR A 123 -4.11 14.28 0.74
CA THR A 123 -2.67 14.24 0.92
C THR A 123 -2.39 14.40 2.41
N ASN A 124 -2.45 13.30 3.17
CA ASN A 124 -2.00 13.26 4.56
C ASN A 124 -0.53 13.73 4.61
N PRO A 125 -0.24 14.94 5.08
CA PRO A 125 1.12 15.40 5.24
C PRO A 125 1.58 14.91 6.61
N ASN A 126 1.63 13.60 6.82
CA ASN A 126 2.18 13.01 8.03
C ASN A 126 3.72 13.07 8.00
N ARG A 127 4.25 14.26 7.69
CA ARG A 127 5.66 14.65 7.83
C ARG A 127 5.76 15.56 9.04
N LEU A 128 5.44 15.01 10.21
CA LEU A 128 5.88 15.62 11.45
C LEU A 128 7.40 15.43 11.52
N PRO A 129 8.20 16.50 11.60
CA PRO A 129 9.65 16.39 11.67
C PRO A 129 10.03 15.72 13.00
N VAL A 130 10.57 14.50 12.94
CA VAL A 130 11.31 13.89 14.04
C VAL A 130 12.72 14.48 14.02
N LEU A 131 13.22 14.97 15.15
CA LEU A 131 14.62 15.39 15.29
C LEU A 131 15.54 14.18 15.09
N ALA A 132 16.01 13.97 13.87
CA ALA A 132 17.02 12.97 13.55
C ALA A 132 18.41 13.57 13.77
N ASN A 133 19.02 13.29 14.92
CA ASN A 133 20.43 13.56 15.16
C ASN A 133 21.27 12.42 14.56
N GLN A 134 21.39 12.34 13.23
CA GLN A 134 22.39 11.55 12.52
C GLN A 134 22.47 11.96 11.02
N PRO A 135 23.66 11.90 10.39
CA PRO A 135 23.89 12.53 9.09
C PRO A 135 23.15 11.78 7.97
N ALA A 136 22.52 12.58 7.11
CA ALA A 136 21.64 12.16 6.04
C ALA A 136 22.39 11.42 4.92
N SER A 137 21.91 10.21 4.60
CA SER A 137 22.08 9.65 3.25
C SER A 137 20.94 8.69 2.89
N ILE A 138 20.17 9.10 1.87
CA ILE A 138 19.33 8.28 0.98
C ILE A 138 17.93 7.90 1.50
N ALA A 139 17.00 8.84 1.32
CA ALA A 139 15.57 8.57 1.30
C ALA A 139 15.24 7.49 0.24
N ASN A 140 14.43 6.50 0.64
CA ASN A 140 13.85 5.37 -0.11
C ASN A 140 14.32 3.95 0.33
N GLY A 141 15.23 3.83 1.31
CA GLY A 141 15.62 2.51 1.88
C GLY A 141 15.57 2.40 3.40
N HIS A 142 15.39 3.52 4.12
CA HIS A 142 15.54 3.58 5.58
C HIS A 142 14.33 3.08 6.38
N GLU A 143 13.13 3.04 5.79
CA GLU A 143 11.95 2.53 6.50
C GLU A 143 12.12 1.02 6.78
N PHE A 144 12.51 0.24 5.77
CA PHE A 144 12.82 -1.19 5.91
C PHE A 144 14.15 -1.49 6.64
N ALA A 145 15.10 -0.57 6.66
CA ALA A 145 16.36 -0.76 7.39
C ALA A 145 16.16 -0.57 8.89
N ASN A 146 15.45 0.50 9.27
CA ASN A 146 15.11 0.77 10.67
C ASN A 146 14.20 -0.32 11.23
N GLU A 147 13.18 -0.77 10.48
CA GLU A 147 12.32 -1.88 10.91
C GLU A 147 13.10 -3.18 11.13
N ARG A 148 14.04 -3.52 10.24
CA ARG A 148 14.88 -4.71 10.39
C ARG A 148 15.82 -4.61 11.59
N GLU A 149 16.42 -3.45 11.83
CA GLU A 149 17.27 -3.24 13.01
C GLU A 149 16.48 -3.32 14.32
N ILE A 150 15.27 -2.77 14.36
CA ILE A 150 14.36 -2.90 15.51
C ILE A 150 13.99 -4.37 15.76
N LEU A 151 13.63 -5.11 14.70
CA LEU A 151 13.30 -6.54 14.80
C LEU A 151 14.50 -7.37 15.25
N TYR A 152 15.70 -7.13 14.71
CA TYR A 152 16.91 -7.86 15.14
C TYR A 152 17.25 -7.59 16.59
N LYS A 153 17.07 -6.35 17.08
CA LYS A 153 17.26 -6.02 18.48
C LYS A 153 16.26 -6.76 19.37
N LEU A 154 14.98 -6.77 19.00
CA LEU A 154 13.93 -7.51 19.72
C LEU A 154 14.21 -9.01 19.78
N PHE A 155 14.62 -9.63 18.66
CA PHE A 155 14.96 -11.06 18.65
C PHE A 155 16.20 -11.37 19.50
N PHE A 156 17.17 -10.46 19.54
CA PHE A 156 18.36 -10.63 20.36
C PHE A 156 18.03 -10.54 21.86
N ASP A 157 17.18 -9.59 22.24
CA ASP A 157 16.69 -9.44 23.61
C ASP A 157 15.84 -10.67 24.02
N MET A 158 14.91 -11.11 23.17
CA MET A 158 14.15 -12.35 23.43
C MET A 158 15.06 -13.58 23.56
N LYS A 159 16.11 -13.69 22.74
CA LYS A 159 17.06 -14.79 22.83
C LYS A 159 17.78 -14.77 24.18
N LYS A 160 18.17 -13.59 24.66
CA LYS A 160 18.81 -13.39 25.96
C LYS A 160 17.88 -13.84 27.09
N ASP A 161 16.63 -13.38 27.08
CA ASP A 161 15.61 -13.74 28.10
C ASP A 161 15.34 -15.25 28.12
N VAL A 162 15.28 -15.90 26.94
CA VAL A 162 15.10 -17.36 26.83
C VAL A 162 16.31 -18.11 27.39
N THR A 163 17.53 -17.63 27.16
CA THR A 163 18.72 -18.23 27.80
C THR A 163 18.73 -18.03 29.32
N GLU A 164 18.25 -16.89 29.81
CA GLU A 164 18.19 -16.60 31.24
C GLU A 164 17.12 -17.45 31.95
N LEU A 165 15.94 -17.58 31.34
CA LEU A 165 14.89 -18.52 31.78
C LEU A 165 15.37 -19.97 31.80
N LYS A 166 16.07 -20.42 30.75
CA LYS A 166 16.65 -21.76 30.73
C LYS A 166 17.64 -21.98 31.87
N LYS A 167 18.45 -20.97 32.19
CA LYS A 167 19.42 -21.05 33.29
C LYS A 167 18.71 -21.17 34.65
N MET A 168 17.72 -20.33 34.93
CA MET A 168 16.92 -20.42 36.17
C MET A 168 16.19 -21.76 36.29
N PHE A 169 15.63 -22.27 35.19
CA PHE A 169 14.92 -23.54 35.19
C PHE A 169 15.85 -24.73 35.50
N VAL A 170 17.07 -24.71 34.93
CA VAL A 170 18.10 -25.71 35.23
C VAL A 170 18.55 -25.61 36.69
N GLU A 171 18.66 -24.41 37.25
CA GLU A 171 19.04 -24.17 38.64
C GLU A 171 17.97 -24.70 39.63
N ILE A 172 16.67 -24.56 39.28
CA ILE A 172 15.54 -25.13 40.05
C ILE A 172 15.53 -26.66 40.00
N ILE A 173 15.83 -27.27 38.85
CA ILE A 173 15.90 -28.74 38.72
C ILE A 173 17.09 -29.31 39.49
N GLN A 174 18.23 -28.60 39.50
CA GLN A 174 19.44 -29.05 40.19
C GLN A 174 19.34 -28.90 41.72
N ASN A 175 18.54 -27.95 42.22
CA ASN A 175 18.30 -27.75 43.65
C ASN A 175 16.79 -27.65 43.99
N PRO A 176 16.06 -28.78 44.06
CA PRO A 176 14.64 -28.79 44.38
C PRO A 176 14.30 -28.29 45.79
N SER A 177 15.28 -28.32 46.72
CA SER A 177 15.11 -27.99 48.14
C SER A 177 15.31 -26.50 48.47
N ALA A 178 15.80 -25.68 47.53
CA ALA A 178 16.04 -24.25 47.74
C ALA A 178 14.75 -23.40 47.58
N VAL A 179 13.76 -23.92 46.85
CA VAL A 179 12.47 -23.23 46.58
C VAL A 179 11.63 -23.07 47.86
N SER A 180 11.90 -23.85 48.90
CA SER A 180 11.13 -23.87 50.14
C SER A 180 11.62 -22.90 51.21
N GLN A 181 12.79 -22.28 51.05
CA GLN A 181 13.44 -21.52 52.15
C GLN A 181 13.65 -20.03 51.89
N ASP A 182 13.41 -19.52 50.68
CA ASP A 182 13.66 -18.11 50.39
C ASP A 182 12.48 -17.40 49.70
N PRO A 183 11.66 -16.60 50.43
CA PRO A 183 10.59 -15.80 49.84
C PRO A 183 11.09 -14.71 48.87
N SER A 184 12.41 -14.46 48.85
CA SER A 184 13.09 -13.51 47.97
C SER A 184 13.01 -13.89 46.49
N PHE A 185 12.95 -15.20 46.20
CA PHE A 185 12.99 -15.74 44.83
C PHE A 185 11.70 -15.44 44.05
N PHE A 186 10.55 -15.42 44.73
CA PHE A 186 9.27 -15.01 44.12
C PHE A 186 9.19 -13.49 43.88
N ASN A 187 9.93 -12.70 44.65
CA ASN A 187 10.01 -11.25 44.46
C ASN A 187 10.85 -10.87 43.24
N GLU A 188 11.91 -11.62 42.91
CA GLU A 188 12.64 -11.46 41.64
C GLU A 188 11.77 -11.80 40.43
N LEU A 189 10.95 -12.85 40.50
CA LEU A 189 10.02 -13.22 39.42
C LEU A 189 8.91 -12.16 39.19
N ASN A 190 8.52 -11.45 40.25
CA ASN A 190 7.61 -10.30 40.16
C ASN A 190 8.29 -9.03 39.64
N GLN A 191 9.60 -8.85 39.86
CA GLN A 191 10.37 -7.72 39.31
C GLN A 191 10.54 -7.81 37.78
N PHE A 192 10.62 -9.03 37.21
CA PHE A 192 10.60 -9.21 35.75
C PHE A 192 9.25 -8.84 35.09
N LYS A 193 8.14 -8.80 35.85
CA LYS A 193 6.87 -8.23 35.36
C LYS A 193 6.85 -6.70 35.37
N THR A 194 7.79 -6.03 36.05
CA THR A 194 7.69 -4.58 36.34
C THR A 194 8.70 -3.70 35.63
N GLN A 195 9.54 -4.22 34.73
CA GLN A 195 10.41 -3.36 33.93
C GLN A 195 10.17 -3.50 32.42
N GLU A 196 9.71 -2.38 31.88
CA GLU A 196 9.49 -2.03 30.47
C GLU A 196 8.24 -2.59 29.78
N THR A 197 7.07 -2.22 30.31
CA THR A 197 5.94 -1.93 29.42
C THR A 197 6.17 -0.55 28.78
N PHE A 198 6.86 -0.49 27.63
CA PHE A 198 6.63 0.60 26.70
C PHE A 198 5.18 0.45 26.20
N GLN A 199 4.24 1.16 26.82
CA GLN A 199 2.93 1.38 26.22
C GLN A 199 3.13 2.34 25.04
N PRO A 200 2.89 1.95 23.78
CA PRO A 200 2.58 2.95 22.78
C PRO A 200 1.29 3.62 23.25
N ALA A 201 1.31 4.94 23.41
CA ALA A 201 0.12 5.70 23.72
C ALA A 201 -0.86 5.62 22.54
N ILE A 202 -1.69 4.58 22.50
CA ILE A 202 -2.91 4.56 21.68
C ILE A 202 -3.89 5.47 22.40
N ARG A 203 -4.02 6.72 21.92
CA ARG A 203 -5.13 7.59 22.32
C ARG A 203 -6.43 6.96 21.79
N GLN A 204 -7.18 6.30 22.66
CA GLN A 204 -8.56 5.93 22.35
C GLN A 204 -9.43 7.20 22.41
N PRO A 205 -10.38 7.39 21.48
CA PRO A 205 -11.34 8.49 21.56
C PRO A 205 -12.24 8.29 22.79
N VAL A 206 -12.45 9.38 23.53
CA VAL A 206 -13.30 9.44 24.71
C VAL A 206 -14.76 9.17 24.29
N MET A 207 -15.30 8.01 24.66
CA MET A 207 -16.74 7.72 24.62
C MET A 207 -17.35 8.12 25.96
N THR A 208 -18.30 9.05 25.92
CA THR A 208 -19.04 9.54 27.08
C THR A 208 -20.05 8.51 27.57
N GLY A 209 -19.90 8.12 28.84
CA GLY A 209 -20.91 7.63 29.80
C GLY A 209 -22.16 6.91 29.30
N GLY A 210 -22.17 5.59 29.45
CA GLY A 210 -23.38 4.76 29.56
C GLY A 210 -23.03 3.45 30.25
N GLN A 211 -23.65 3.16 31.41
CA GLN A 211 -23.45 1.90 32.13
C GLN A 211 -23.91 0.70 31.27
N PRO A 212 -23.19 -0.43 31.27
CA PRO A 212 -23.62 -1.59 30.51
C PRO A 212 -24.83 -2.26 31.18
N VAL A 213 -25.90 -2.44 30.43
CA VAL A 213 -27.06 -3.26 30.81
C VAL A 213 -26.67 -4.73 30.64
N VAL A 214 -26.67 -5.47 31.74
CA VAL A 214 -26.51 -6.93 31.74
C VAL A 214 -27.86 -7.55 31.36
N LEU A 215 -27.94 -8.19 30.20
CA LEU A 215 -29.05 -9.07 29.83
C LEU A 215 -28.70 -10.53 30.21
N PRO A 216 -29.57 -11.26 30.91
CA PRO A 216 -29.36 -12.67 31.21
C PRO A 216 -29.56 -13.54 29.96
N HIS A 217 -28.83 -14.65 29.93
CA HIS A 217 -28.73 -15.65 28.88
C HIS A 217 -30.08 -16.11 28.31
N ASP A 218 -30.12 -16.37 26.99
CA ASP A 218 -30.41 -17.71 26.47
C ASP A 218 -30.04 -17.85 24.98
N GLU A 219 -29.53 -19.04 24.64
CA GLU A 219 -29.24 -19.56 23.28
C GLU A 219 -27.99 -19.01 22.55
N ILE A 220 -26.81 -19.43 23.01
CA ILE A 220 -25.60 -19.43 22.18
C ILE A 220 -25.77 -20.56 21.15
N HIS A 221 -26.09 -20.20 19.91
CA HIS A 221 -25.92 -21.11 18.78
C HIS A 221 -24.47 -21.56 18.74
N HIS A 222 -24.23 -22.87 18.89
CA HIS A 222 -22.93 -23.50 18.70
C HIS A 222 -22.35 -23.05 17.36
N HIS A 223 -21.33 -22.18 17.40
CA HIS A 223 -20.54 -21.86 16.22
C HIS A 223 -19.54 -23.00 16.05
N GLU A 224 -19.78 -23.85 15.05
CA GLU A 224 -18.80 -24.85 14.64
C GLU A 224 -17.70 -24.10 13.87
N GLU A 225 -16.61 -23.76 14.56
CA GLU A 225 -15.42 -23.21 13.94
C GLU A 225 -14.80 -24.30 13.05
N VAL A 226 -15.12 -24.26 11.77
CA VAL A 226 -14.40 -25.05 10.78
C VAL A 226 -13.03 -24.40 10.63
N GLU A 227 -11.98 -25.06 11.12
CA GLU A 227 -10.60 -24.64 10.92
C GLU A 227 -10.31 -24.58 9.41
N GLU A 228 -10.42 -23.40 8.82
CA GLU A 228 -9.95 -23.15 7.46
C GLU A 228 -8.42 -23.31 7.45
N SER A 229 -7.92 -24.27 6.68
CA SER A 229 -6.48 -24.46 6.53
C SER A 229 -5.84 -23.17 5.98
N LEU A 230 -4.92 -22.56 6.74
CA LEU A 230 -4.23 -21.29 6.41
C LEU A 230 -3.38 -21.33 5.13
N ASN A 231 -3.36 -22.44 4.39
CA ASN A 231 -2.59 -22.57 3.16
C ASN A 231 -3.37 -21.98 1.97
N ILE A 232 -2.82 -20.90 1.41
CA ILE A 232 -3.41 -20.18 0.27
C ILE A 232 -3.69 -21.09 -0.92
N MET A 233 -2.87 -22.13 -1.14
CA MET A 233 -3.06 -23.06 -2.25
C MET A 233 -4.25 -24.00 -2.04
N ASP A 234 -4.51 -24.39 -0.80
CA ASP A 234 -5.62 -25.29 -0.47
C ASP A 234 -6.95 -24.53 -0.47
N VAL A 235 -6.95 -23.29 0.04
CA VAL A 235 -8.08 -22.36 -0.05
C VAL A 235 -8.43 -22.06 -1.50
N GLU A 236 -7.44 -21.76 -2.35
CA GLU A 236 -7.66 -21.53 -3.78
C GLU A 236 -8.27 -22.77 -4.47
N ARG A 237 -7.77 -23.97 -4.16
CA ARG A 237 -8.31 -25.23 -4.68
C ARG A 237 -9.78 -25.41 -4.29
N GLU A 238 -10.13 -25.18 -3.03
CA GLU A 238 -11.48 -25.35 -2.53
C GLU A 238 -12.46 -24.35 -3.16
N LEU A 239 -12.07 -23.08 -3.28
CA LEU A 239 -12.85 -22.04 -3.95
C LEU A 239 -13.13 -22.39 -5.41
N ILE A 240 -12.15 -22.92 -6.13
CA ILE A 240 -12.31 -23.38 -7.52
C ILE A 240 -13.33 -24.52 -7.61
N ILE A 241 -13.25 -25.50 -6.72
CA ILE A 241 -14.20 -26.63 -6.67
C ILE A 241 -15.62 -26.14 -6.34
N LYS A 242 -15.74 -25.21 -5.38
CA LYS A 242 -17.03 -24.64 -4.96
C LYS A 242 -17.68 -23.84 -6.10
N ALA A 243 -16.91 -23.04 -6.83
CA ALA A 243 -17.38 -22.30 -8.00
C ALA A 243 -17.80 -23.24 -9.14
N LEU A 244 -17.04 -24.30 -9.43
CA LEU A 244 -17.39 -25.29 -10.46
C LEU A 244 -18.67 -26.05 -10.11
N LYS A 245 -18.86 -26.46 -8.84
CA LYS A 245 -20.09 -27.11 -8.38
C LYS A 245 -21.30 -26.17 -8.50
N LYS A 246 -21.15 -24.92 -8.07
CA LYS A 246 -22.21 -23.88 -8.13
C LYS A 246 -22.71 -23.65 -9.57
N HIS A 247 -21.81 -23.62 -10.54
CA HIS A 247 -22.13 -23.40 -11.95
C HIS A 247 -22.23 -24.69 -12.79
N LYS A 248 -22.36 -25.86 -12.14
CA LYS A 248 -22.54 -27.18 -12.79
C LYS A 248 -21.49 -27.48 -13.87
N GLY A 249 -20.23 -27.16 -13.60
CA GLY A 249 -19.11 -27.40 -14.53
C GLY A 249 -18.98 -26.37 -15.66
N LYS A 250 -19.83 -25.33 -15.72
CA LYS A 250 -19.68 -24.25 -16.70
C LYS A 250 -18.47 -23.37 -16.36
N ARG A 251 -17.34 -23.66 -17.01
CA ARG A 251 -16.05 -23.02 -16.75
C ARG A 251 -16.06 -21.50 -16.92
N LYS A 252 -16.79 -20.98 -17.92
CA LYS A 252 -16.91 -19.54 -18.17
C LYS A 252 -17.59 -18.80 -17.02
N ASP A 253 -18.69 -19.34 -16.51
CA ASP A 253 -19.47 -18.73 -15.43
C ASP A 253 -18.74 -18.86 -14.08
N ALA A 254 -18.08 -20.01 -13.85
CA ALA A 254 -17.23 -20.21 -12.67
C ALA A 254 -16.00 -19.29 -12.66
N ALA A 255 -15.35 -19.07 -13.82
CA ALA A 255 -14.23 -18.14 -13.93
C ALA A 255 -14.66 -16.69 -13.65
N ALA A 256 -15.84 -16.29 -14.14
CA ALA A 256 -16.42 -14.98 -13.87
C ALA A 256 -16.74 -14.78 -12.38
N ASP A 257 -17.31 -15.79 -11.70
CA ASP A 257 -17.62 -15.75 -10.27
C ASP A 257 -16.35 -15.65 -9.40
N LEU A 258 -15.26 -16.27 -9.84
CA LEU A 258 -13.94 -16.19 -9.20
C LEU A 258 -13.14 -14.94 -9.59
N GLY A 259 -13.64 -14.09 -10.50
CA GLY A 259 -12.94 -12.89 -10.96
C GLY A 259 -11.66 -13.15 -11.77
N ILE A 260 -11.51 -14.35 -12.34
CA ILE A 260 -10.33 -14.75 -13.13
C ILE A 260 -10.69 -15.02 -14.60
N SER A 261 -9.68 -14.98 -15.48
CA SER A 261 -9.89 -15.37 -16.88
C SER A 261 -10.11 -16.88 -17.00
N GLU A 262 -10.91 -17.31 -17.99
CA GLU A 262 -11.14 -18.73 -18.28
C GLU A 262 -9.83 -19.51 -18.54
N ARG A 263 -8.84 -18.84 -19.15
CA ARG A 263 -7.49 -19.39 -19.36
C ARG A 263 -6.75 -19.62 -18.04
N THR A 264 -6.92 -18.72 -17.07
CA THR A 264 -6.33 -18.85 -15.73
C THR A 264 -6.97 -20.01 -14.98
N LEU A 265 -8.30 -20.14 -15.05
CA LEU A 265 -9.04 -21.27 -14.47
C LEU A 265 -8.56 -22.60 -15.07
N TYR A 266 -8.42 -22.68 -16.40
CA TYR A 266 -7.92 -23.89 -17.07
C TYR A 266 -6.52 -24.30 -16.60
N ARG A 267 -5.61 -23.33 -16.45
CA ARG A 267 -4.25 -23.59 -15.92
C ARG A 267 -4.31 -24.12 -14.49
N LYS A 268 -5.14 -23.52 -13.64
CA LYS A 268 -5.31 -23.90 -12.23
C LYS A 268 -5.94 -25.28 -12.08
N LEU A 269 -6.91 -25.63 -12.92
CA LEU A 269 -7.49 -26.98 -12.95
C LEU A 269 -6.45 -28.06 -13.29
N LYS A 270 -5.53 -27.76 -14.23
CA LYS A 270 -4.41 -28.65 -14.57
C LYS A 270 -3.35 -28.72 -13.47
N GLU A 271 -3.08 -27.61 -12.80
CA GLU A 271 -2.11 -27.52 -11.70
C GLU A 271 -2.56 -28.31 -10.46
N TYR A 272 -3.86 -28.33 -10.18
CA TYR A 272 -4.44 -29.04 -9.02
C TYR A 272 -5.00 -30.43 -9.35
N ASP A 273 -4.83 -30.92 -10.58
CA ASP A 273 -5.37 -32.20 -11.09
C ASP A 273 -6.87 -32.42 -10.76
N ILE A 274 -7.66 -31.33 -10.82
CA ILE A 274 -9.10 -31.38 -10.54
C ILE A 274 -9.81 -31.92 -11.79
N LYS A 275 -10.38 -33.11 -11.68
CA LYS A 275 -11.21 -33.73 -12.72
C LYS A 275 -12.61 -33.12 -12.72
N GLU A 276 -13.20 -33.02 -13.91
CA GLU A 276 -14.56 -32.51 -14.14
C GLU A 276 -15.66 -33.35 -13.50
#